data_AF-A0A6H9Z4D2-F1
#
_entry.id   AF-A0A6H9Z4D2-F1
#
_cell.length_a   1.000
_cell.length_b   1.000
_cell.length_c   1.000
_cell.angle_alpha   90.00
_cell.angle_beta   90.00
_cell.angle_gamma   90.00
#
_symmetry.space_group_name_H-M   'P 1'
#
loop_
_entity.id
_entity.type
_entity.pdbx_description
1 polymer ?
#
loop_
_entity_poly.entity_id
_entity_poly.type
_entity_poly.pdbx_seq_one_letter_code
_entity_poly.pdbx_strand_id
1 'polypeptide(L)'
;MRAYRDDGPICMTLGRLARGRLPSGPVGRHLQTGRLDWLVPPIIRAIEYGYLAVLGFAQGVSAPLIYALIAVLAYHHYDTVYRTRQRLWPHDWVFRAGLGWEGRMLIVAFAGLSGFLPFAYAALAAYLGVLFVSESVTTWTRTGRGTGEIVDLEED
;
A
#
# COMPACT_ATOMS: atom_id res chain seq x y z
N MET A 1 7.78 -6.49 12.13
CA MET A 1 7.49 -5.44 11.14
C MET A 1 7.67 -5.91 9.68
N ARG A 2 7.25 -7.13 9.31
CA ARG A 2 7.20 -7.54 7.88
C ARG A 2 5.96 -6.98 7.15
N ALA A 3 4.92 -6.64 7.89
CA ALA A 3 3.59 -6.39 7.36
C ALA A 3 3.25 -4.92 7.06
N TYR A 4 4.21 -4.00 7.19
CA TYR A 4 4.02 -2.59 6.81
C TYR A 4 4.65 -2.26 5.44
N ARG A 5 5.42 -3.18 4.87
CA ARG A 5 6.11 -2.98 3.60
C ARG A 5 5.21 -3.38 2.45
N ASP A 6 4.49 -2.41 1.90
CA ASP A 6 4.02 -2.43 0.51
C ASP A 6 5.23 -2.25 -0.44
N ASP A 7 6.26 -3.08 -0.23
CA ASP A 7 7.50 -3.11 -0.99
C ASP A 7 7.20 -3.65 -2.39
N GLY A 8 7.54 -2.87 -3.42
CA GLY A 8 7.45 -3.35 -4.79
C GLY A 8 8.30 -4.62 -5.02
N PRO A 9 8.06 -5.33 -6.13
CA PRO A 9 8.76 -6.58 -6.46
C PRO A 9 10.29 -6.42 -6.46
N ILE A 10 10.81 -5.21 -6.75
CA ILE A 10 12.23 -4.85 -6.73
C ILE A 10 12.83 -4.91 -5.32
N CYS A 11 12.13 -4.37 -4.31
CA CYS A 11 12.57 -4.45 -2.91
C CYS A 11 12.54 -5.90 -2.39
N MET A 12 11.56 -6.69 -2.81
CA MET A 12 11.48 -8.11 -2.45
C MET A 12 12.57 -8.95 -3.12
N THR A 13 12.88 -8.70 -4.39
CA THR A 13 13.94 -9.43 -5.12
C THR A 13 15.32 -9.03 -4.61
N LEU A 14 15.59 -7.75 -4.35
CA LEU A 14 16.83 -7.30 -3.69
C LEU A 14 16.97 -7.88 -2.29
N GLY A 15 15.88 -7.93 -1.51
CA GLY A 15 15.85 -8.55 -0.19
C GLY A 15 16.17 -10.06 -0.20
N ARG A 16 15.69 -10.79 -1.22
CA ARG A 16 15.93 -12.24 -1.39
C ARG A 16 17.30 -12.57 -1.99
N LEU A 17 17.81 -11.73 -2.90
CA LEU A 17 19.13 -11.88 -3.52
C LEU A 17 20.25 -11.57 -2.53
N ALA A 18 20.05 -10.62 -1.61
CA ALA A 18 21.03 -10.27 -0.59
C ALA A 18 21.17 -11.31 0.55
N ARG A 19 20.84 -12.59 0.33
CA ARG A 19 21.11 -13.71 1.24
C ARG A 19 22.61 -14.03 1.33
N GLY A 20 23.41 -13.09 1.84
CA GLY A 20 24.60 -13.41 2.62
C GLY A 20 25.98 -12.98 2.13
N ARG A 21 26.17 -12.19 1.05
CA ARG A 21 27.57 -11.87 0.64
C ARG A 21 27.77 -10.67 -0.28
N LEU A 22 27.40 -9.47 0.16
CA LEU A 22 27.97 -8.25 -0.40
C LEU A 22 28.38 -7.34 0.76
N PRO A 23 29.60 -6.77 0.76
CA PRO A 23 29.87 -5.60 1.58
C PRO A 23 28.94 -4.51 1.04
N SER A 24 27.92 -4.26 1.83
CA SER A 24 26.92 -3.23 1.61
C SER A 24 27.62 -1.90 1.42
N GLY A 25 27.49 -1.32 0.22
CA GLY A 25 27.53 0.13 0.10
C GLY A 25 26.56 0.77 1.10
N PRO A 26 26.74 2.06 1.45
CA PRO A 26 26.27 2.68 2.70
C PRO A 26 24.74 2.76 2.90
N VAL A 27 23.95 2.06 2.11
CA VAL A 27 22.47 2.07 2.13
C VAL A 27 21.89 0.75 2.68
N GLY A 28 22.70 -0.29 2.92
CA GLY A 28 22.19 -1.63 3.23
C GLY A 28 22.58 -2.17 4.60
N ARG A 29 21.61 -2.25 5.52
CA ARG A 29 21.60 -3.08 6.76
C ARG A 29 22.50 -2.67 7.92
N HIS A 30 22.28 -1.51 8.54
CA HIS A 30 22.33 -1.38 10.02
C HIS A 30 21.89 -0.02 10.57
N LEU A 31 21.09 0.77 9.84
CA LEU A 31 20.44 1.93 10.43
C LEU A 31 19.00 1.55 10.74
N GLN A 32 18.43 2.14 11.78
CA GLN A 32 17.02 2.02 12.21
C GLN A 32 16.79 1.17 13.47
N THR A 33 17.44 1.59 14.56
CA THR A 33 16.93 1.52 15.94
C THR A 33 16.65 2.95 16.45
N GLY A 34 16.34 3.86 15.53
CA GLY A 34 16.31 5.30 15.77
C GLY A 34 14.90 5.81 16.05
N ARG A 35 14.78 6.87 16.85
CA ARG A 35 13.53 7.61 17.10
C ARG A 35 12.81 8.11 15.84
N LEU A 36 13.38 7.98 14.65
CA LEU A 36 12.81 8.45 13.38
C LEU A 36 12.31 7.32 12.48
N ASP A 37 12.41 6.05 12.88
CA ASP A 37 12.01 4.93 12.01
C ASP A 37 10.50 4.89 11.80
N TRP A 38 9.73 5.44 12.74
CA TRP A 38 8.30 5.64 12.60
C TRP A 38 7.94 6.63 11.47
N LEU A 39 8.89 7.48 11.03
CA LEU A 39 8.68 8.42 9.93
C LEU A 39 8.89 7.80 8.55
N VAL A 40 9.56 6.65 8.45
CA VAL A 40 9.77 5.99 7.16
C VAL A 40 8.44 5.69 6.47
N PRO A 41 7.47 5.07 7.18
CA PRO A 41 6.07 4.95 6.74
C PRO A 41 5.44 6.21 6.12
N PRO A 42 5.25 7.33 6.84
CA PRO A 42 4.58 8.51 6.31
C PRO A 42 5.40 9.21 5.22
N ILE A 43 6.73 9.22 5.28
CA ILE A 43 7.56 9.87 4.26
C ILE A 43 7.40 9.18 2.91
N ILE A 44 7.44 7.85 2.87
CA ILE A 44 7.24 7.09 1.62
C ILE A 44 5.87 7.41 1.01
N ARG A 45 4.83 7.54 1.85
CA ARG A 45 3.48 7.87 1.37
C ARG A 45 3.32 9.30 0.91
N ALA A 46 3.94 10.24 1.61
CA ALA A 46 3.97 11.63 1.18
C ALA A 46 4.66 11.78 -0.18
N ILE A 47 5.76 11.06 -0.39
CA ILE A 47 6.43 10.99 -1.70
C ILE A 47 5.51 10.37 -2.74
N GLU A 48 4.80 9.28 -2.39
CA GLU A 48 3.89 8.63 -3.33
C GLU A 48 2.77 9.56 -3.82
N TYR A 49 2.06 10.16 -2.88
CA TYR A 49 0.95 11.06 -3.20
C TYR A 49 1.42 12.35 -3.85
N GLY A 50 2.56 12.88 -3.40
CA GLY A 50 3.18 14.07 -3.98
C GLY A 50 3.55 13.85 -5.45
N TYR A 51 4.18 12.72 -5.77
CA TYR A 51 4.51 12.39 -7.15
C TYR A 51 3.27 12.24 -8.03
N LEU A 52 2.25 11.49 -7.58
CA LEU A 52 1.01 11.30 -8.33
C LEU A 52 0.27 12.63 -8.54
N ALA A 53 0.24 13.50 -7.55
CA ALA A 53 -0.36 14.82 -7.67
C ALA A 53 0.41 15.70 -8.64
N VAL A 54 1.72 15.87 -8.44
CA VAL A 54 2.58 16.73 -9.26
C VAL A 54 2.54 16.29 -10.72
N LEU A 55 2.72 14.99 -10.99
CA LEU A 55 2.72 14.48 -12.36
C LEU A 55 1.33 14.59 -13.02
N GLY A 56 0.26 14.28 -12.27
CA GLY A 56 -1.11 14.40 -12.76
C GLY A 56 -1.46 15.83 -13.15
N PHE A 57 -1.16 16.80 -12.29
CA PHE A 57 -1.39 18.22 -12.59
C PHE A 57 -0.49 18.72 -13.72
N ALA A 58 0.78 18.33 -13.76
CA ALA A 58 1.72 18.72 -14.80
C ALA A 58 1.35 18.22 -16.20
N GLN A 59 0.54 17.16 -16.29
CA GLN A 59 0.07 16.56 -17.54
C GLN A 59 -1.43 16.79 -17.78
N GLY A 60 -2.07 17.69 -17.02
CA GLY A 60 -3.47 18.08 -17.24
C GLY A 60 -4.51 17.00 -16.92
N VAL A 61 -4.18 16.02 -16.07
CA VAL A 61 -5.16 15.06 -15.56
C VAL A 61 -6.18 15.81 -14.69
N SER A 62 -7.46 15.46 -14.80
CA SER A 62 -8.52 16.12 -14.03
C SER A 62 -8.31 15.91 -12.53
N ALA A 63 -8.49 17.00 -11.75
CA ALA A 63 -8.30 16.97 -10.31
C ALA A 63 -9.12 15.86 -9.61
N PRO A 64 -10.41 15.63 -9.93
CA PRO A 64 -11.18 14.56 -9.31
C PRO A 64 -10.56 13.17 -9.50
N LEU A 65 -9.92 12.92 -10.65
CA LEU A 65 -9.30 11.63 -10.93
C LEU A 65 -8.02 11.42 -10.13
N ILE A 66 -7.21 12.47 -10.00
CA ILE A 66 -6.00 12.48 -9.15
C ILE A 66 -6.42 12.20 -7.70
N TYR A 67 -7.41 12.95 -7.19
CA TYR A 67 -7.90 12.78 -5.83
C TYR A 67 -8.56 11.42 -5.61
N ALA A 68 -9.27 10.86 -6.60
CA ALA A 68 -9.84 9.52 -6.51
C ALA A 68 -8.76 8.45 -6.34
N LEU A 69 -7.70 8.51 -7.15
CA LEU A 69 -6.57 7.58 -7.02
C LEU A 69 -5.89 7.72 -5.66
N ILE A 70 -5.60 8.96 -5.22
CA ILE A 70 -5.01 9.22 -3.90
C ILE A 70 -5.94 8.72 -2.78
N ALA A 71 -7.25 8.90 -2.90
CA ALA A 71 -8.23 8.46 -1.92
C ALA A 71 -8.27 6.93 -1.81
N VAL A 72 -8.20 6.20 -2.94
CA VAL A 72 -8.11 4.73 -2.95
C VAL A 72 -6.86 4.26 -2.22
N LEU A 73 -5.71 4.88 -2.50
CA LEU A 73 -4.47 4.55 -1.80
C LEU A 73 -4.58 4.89 -0.31
N ALA A 74 -5.06 6.08 0.04
CA ALA A 74 -5.23 6.52 1.42
C ALA A 74 -6.17 5.60 2.20
N TYR A 75 -7.27 5.17 1.59
CA TYR A 75 -8.19 4.19 2.16
C TYR A 75 -7.49 2.87 2.47
N HIS A 76 -6.72 2.32 1.52
CA HIS A 76 -5.98 1.07 1.74
C HIS A 76 -4.96 1.19 2.89
N HIS A 77 -4.25 2.31 2.98
CA HIS A 77 -3.32 2.55 4.09
C HIS A 77 -4.04 2.65 5.42
N TYR A 78 -5.17 3.36 5.45
CA TYR A 78 -5.99 3.50 6.64
C TYR A 78 -6.53 2.15 7.10
N ASP A 79 -7.11 1.37 6.20
CA ASP A 79 -7.66 0.05 6.49
C ASP A 79 -6.56 -0.92 6.99
N THR A 80 -5.36 -0.89 6.39
CA THR A 80 -4.22 -1.69 6.88
C THR A 80 -3.82 -1.31 8.30
N VAL A 81 -3.72 -0.02 8.62
CA VAL A 81 -3.45 0.46 9.98
C VAL A 81 -4.55 0.01 10.94
N TYR A 82 -5.80 0.11 10.52
CA TYR A 82 -6.93 -0.28 11.35
C TYR A 82 -6.92 -1.78 11.66
N ARG A 83 -6.67 -2.62 10.65
CA ARG A 83 -6.62 -4.08 10.83
C ARG A 83 -5.43 -4.56 11.64
N THR A 84 -4.27 -3.93 11.50
CA THR A 84 -3.11 -4.25 12.35
C THR A 84 -3.40 -4.00 13.83
N ARG A 85 -4.20 -2.98 14.18
CA ARG A 85 -4.65 -2.74 15.56
C ARG A 85 -5.58 -3.85 16.06
N GLN A 86 -6.36 -4.45 15.17
CA GLN A 86 -7.26 -5.58 15.49
C GLN A 86 -6.61 -6.96 15.31
N ARG A 87 -5.29 -7.01 15.04
CA ARG A 87 -4.54 -8.25 14.76
C ARG A 87 -5.09 -9.05 13.56
N LEU A 88 -5.79 -8.38 12.65
CA LEU A 88 -6.23 -8.94 11.38
C LEU A 88 -5.15 -8.67 10.33
N TRP A 89 -4.68 -9.72 9.66
CA TRP A 89 -3.62 -9.61 8.66
C TRP A 89 -4.19 -9.93 7.28
N PRO A 90 -4.03 -9.03 6.28
CA PRO A 90 -4.44 -9.30 4.92
C PRO A 90 -3.66 -10.47 4.34
N HIS A 91 -4.26 -11.19 3.40
CA HIS A 91 -3.61 -12.32 2.74
C HIS A 91 -2.48 -11.84 1.79
N ASP A 92 -1.37 -12.57 1.75
CA ASP A 92 -0.14 -12.20 0.99
C ASP A 92 -0.32 -11.95 -0.52
N TRP A 93 -1.45 -12.38 -1.12
CA TRP A 93 -1.72 -12.16 -2.53
C TRP A 93 -2.14 -10.70 -2.80
N VAL A 94 -2.78 -10.06 -1.83
CA VAL A 94 -3.29 -8.69 -1.93
C VAL A 94 -2.13 -7.70 -2.05
N PHE A 95 -1.08 -7.90 -1.25
CA PHE A 95 0.16 -7.11 -1.33
C PHE A 95 0.86 -7.26 -2.68
N ARG A 96 0.81 -8.46 -3.30
CA ARG A 96 1.37 -8.67 -4.64
C ARG A 96 0.51 -8.04 -5.73
N ALA A 97 -0.81 -8.18 -5.63
CA ALA A 97 -1.76 -7.61 -6.57
C ALA A 97 -1.82 -6.08 -6.48
N GLY A 98 -1.50 -5.48 -5.33
CA GLY A 98 -1.40 -4.04 -5.11
C GLY A 98 -0.25 -3.37 -5.88
N LEU A 99 0.63 -4.14 -6.53
CA LEU A 99 1.78 -3.70 -7.35
C LEU A 99 2.92 -3.00 -6.56
N GLY A 100 2.72 -2.71 -5.28
CA GLY A 100 3.61 -1.89 -4.48
C GLY A 100 3.72 -0.45 -5.00
N TRP A 101 4.37 0.42 -4.24
CA TRP A 101 4.52 1.82 -4.63
C TRP A 101 5.39 1.97 -5.91
N GLU A 102 6.48 1.21 -6.02
CA GLU A 102 7.37 1.20 -7.18
C GLU A 102 6.66 0.84 -8.48
N GLY A 103 5.83 -0.21 -8.46
CA GLY A 103 5.11 -0.66 -9.65
C GLY A 103 4.12 0.39 -10.12
N ARG A 104 3.40 1.03 -9.18
CA ARG A 104 2.49 2.14 -9.48
C ARG A 104 3.22 3.33 -10.08
N MET A 105 4.37 3.73 -9.49
CA MET A 105 5.19 4.82 -10.03
C MET A 105 5.69 4.53 -11.43
N LEU A 106 6.18 3.32 -11.69
CA LEU A 106 6.70 2.94 -13.01
C LEU A 106 5.60 2.94 -14.08
N ILE A 107 4.42 2.39 -13.77
CA ILE A 107 3.26 2.40 -14.66
C ILE A 107 2.88 3.84 -15.02
N VAL A 108 2.79 4.69 -14.00
CA VAL A 108 2.39 6.09 -14.15
C VAL A 108 3.46 6.89 -14.91
N ALA A 109 4.74 6.69 -14.62
CA ALA A 109 5.85 7.30 -15.35
C ALA A 109 5.82 6.95 -16.83
N PHE A 110 5.65 5.65 -17.14
CA PHE A 110 5.60 5.17 -18.52
C PHE A 110 4.37 5.70 -19.28
N ALA A 111 3.21 5.71 -18.62
CA ALA A 111 1.99 6.29 -19.19
C ALA A 111 2.12 7.80 -19.44
N GLY A 112 2.82 8.52 -18.56
CA GLY A 112 3.14 9.93 -18.72
C GLY A 112 4.00 10.18 -19.95
N LEU A 113 5.08 9.40 -20.10
CA LEU A 113 5.94 9.45 -21.30
C LEU A 113 5.19 9.11 -22.59
N SER A 114 4.19 8.23 -22.51
CA SER A 114 3.41 7.76 -23.66
C SER A 114 2.19 8.63 -23.97
N GLY A 115 1.88 9.66 -23.16
CA GLY A 115 0.71 10.52 -23.32
C GLY A 115 -0.64 9.92 -22.88
N PHE A 116 -0.64 8.76 -22.22
CA PHE A 116 -1.85 8.06 -21.77
C PHE A 116 -2.12 8.21 -20.26
N LEU A 117 -1.58 9.26 -19.64
CA LEU A 117 -1.62 9.43 -18.18
C LEU A 117 -3.03 9.44 -17.58
N PRO A 118 -4.03 10.17 -18.12
CA PRO A 118 -5.39 10.15 -17.56
C PRO A 118 -6.00 8.74 -17.58
N PHE A 119 -5.76 7.98 -18.65
CA PHE A 119 -6.24 6.60 -18.75
C PHE A 119 -5.57 5.69 -17.72
N ALA A 120 -4.26 5.83 -17.52
CA ALA A 120 -3.54 5.07 -16.51
C ALA A 120 -4.04 5.39 -15.08
N TYR A 121 -4.33 6.65 -14.77
CA TYR A 121 -4.89 7.03 -13.47
C TYR A 121 -6.27 6.42 -13.25
N ALA A 122 -7.14 6.46 -14.27
CA ALA A 122 -8.47 5.86 -14.20
C ALA A 122 -8.41 4.33 -14.04
N ALA A 123 -7.59 3.66 -14.85
CA ALA A 123 -7.41 2.22 -14.79
C ALA A 123 -6.84 1.81 -13.43
N LEU A 124 -5.84 2.54 -12.92
CA LEU A 124 -5.22 2.23 -11.63
C LEU A 124 -6.18 2.49 -10.46
N ALA A 125 -6.92 3.59 -10.49
CA ALA A 125 -7.92 3.89 -9.46
C ALA A 125 -9.03 2.84 -9.43
N ALA A 126 -9.54 2.43 -10.59
CA ALA A 126 -10.55 1.38 -10.70
C ALA A 126 -10.01 0.02 -10.24
N TYR A 127 -8.85 -0.40 -10.75
CA TYR A 127 -8.22 -1.68 -10.40
C TYR A 127 -7.93 -1.79 -8.90
N LEU A 128 -7.22 -0.80 -8.33
CA LEU A 128 -6.88 -0.80 -6.91
C LEU A 128 -8.11 -0.60 -6.04
N GLY A 129 -9.07 0.22 -6.48
CA GLY A 129 -10.32 0.43 -5.76
C GLY A 129 -11.10 -0.87 -5.61
N VAL A 130 -11.30 -1.61 -6.71
CA VAL A 130 -11.96 -2.93 -6.68
C VAL A 130 -11.17 -3.90 -5.83
N LEU A 131 -9.85 -3.98 -6.00
CA LEU A 131 -8.99 -4.88 -5.25
C LEU A 131 -9.10 -4.66 -3.74
N PHE A 132 -8.92 -3.42 -3.27
CA PHE A 132 -8.89 -3.12 -1.85
C PHE A 132 -10.27 -3.12 -1.22
N VAL A 133 -11.30 -2.61 -1.91
CA VAL A 133 -12.68 -2.64 -1.38
C VAL A 133 -13.21 -4.06 -1.28
N SER A 134 -13.01 -4.89 -2.31
CA SER A 134 -13.48 -6.29 -2.28
C SER A 134 -12.82 -7.06 -1.13
N GLU A 135 -11.51 -6.89 -0.95
CA GLU A 135 -10.77 -7.52 0.13
C GLU A 135 -11.25 -7.03 1.50
N SER A 136 -11.47 -5.73 1.68
CA SER A 136 -12.11 -5.17 2.89
C SER A 136 -13.45 -5.79 3.18
N VAL A 137 -14.35 -5.80 2.21
CA VAL A 137 -15.68 -6.38 2.40
C VAL A 137 -15.58 -7.86 2.78
N THR A 138 -14.73 -8.64 2.11
CA THR A 138 -14.58 -10.08 2.44
C THR A 138 -14.02 -10.32 3.84
N THR A 139 -13.05 -9.51 4.29
CA THR A 139 -12.46 -9.63 5.61
C THR A 139 -13.49 -9.27 6.70
N TRP A 140 -14.14 -8.10 6.58
CA TRP A 140 -15.09 -7.64 7.59
C TRP A 140 -16.35 -8.51 7.68
N THR A 141 -16.85 -9.01 6.56
CA THR A 141 -18.03 -9.90 6.55
C THR A 141 -17.75 -11.30 7.09
N ARG A 142 -16.49 -11.74 7.11
CA ARG A 142 -16.07 -13.00 7.73
C ARG A 142 -15.83 -12.83 9.22
N THR A 143 -15.19 -11.74 9.63
CA THR A 143 -14.95 -11.44 11.05
C THR A 143 -16.25 -11.18 11.82
N GLY A 144 -17.20 -10.43 11.24
CA GLY A 144 -18.49 -10.14 11.89
C GLY A 144 -19.44 -11.33 12.05
N ARG A 145 -19.13 -12.49 11.46
CA ARG A 145 -19.88 -13.74 11.64
C ARG A 145 -19.30 -14.65 12.74
N GLY A 146 -18.12 -14.31 13.27
CA GLY A 146 -17.52 -15.02 14.40
C GLY A 146 -17.72 -14.21 15.68
N THR A 147 -18.24 -14.84 16.72
CA THR A 147 -18.56 -14.25 18.05
C THR A 147 -19.95 -13.64 18.16
N GLY A 148 -20.97 -14.43 17.79
CA GLY A 148 -22.24 -14.44 18.52
C GLY A 148 -22.17 -15.41 19.71
N GLU A 149 -21.05 -15.44 20.44
CA GLU A 149 -21.06 -16.05 21.77
C GLU A 149 -21.69 -15.00 22.68
N ILE A 150 -22.99 -15.15 22.91
CA ILE A 150 -23.69 -14.52 24.00
C ILE A 150 -22.96 -15.06 25.24
N VAL A 151 -22.02 -14.29 25.78
CA VAL A 151 -21.47 -14.57 27.10
C VAL A 151 -22.63 -14.37 28.05
N ASP A 152 -23.24 -15.50 28.42
CA ASP A 152 -24.24 -15.54 29.47
C ASP A 152 -23.55 -15.09 30.75
N LEU A 153 -23.90 -13.91 31.23
CA LEU A 153 -23.42 -13.38 32.50
C LEU A 153 -24.31 -13.97 33.61
N GLU A 154 -24.35 -15.29 33.71
CA GLU A 154 -24.93 -15.99 34.84
C GLU A 154 -23.90 -16.99 35.40
N GLU A 155 -23.76 -16.94 36.73
CA GLU A 155 -23.06 -17.87 37.63
C GLU A 155 -21.53 -17.71 37.76
N ASP A 156 -21.07 -16.86 38.71
CA ASP A 156 -20.81 -17.23 40.13
C ASP A 156 -20.15 -16.09 40.94
#